data_AF-N6XUU7-F1
#
_entry.id   AF-N6XUU7-F1
#
_cell.length_a   1.000
_cell.length_b   1.000
_cell.length_c   1.000
_cell.angle_alpha   90.00
_cell.angle_beta   90.00
_cell.angle_gamma   90.00
#
_symmetry.space_group_name_H-M   'P 1'
#
loop_
_entity.id
_entity.type
_entity.pdbx_description
1 polymer ?
#
loop_
_entity_poly.entity_id
_entity_poly.type
_entity_poly.pdbx_seq_one_letter_code
_entity_poly.pdbx_strand_id
1 'polypeptide(L)'
;MNIASPATGMETKGASLSSPAASTPIGVALGLPSVGAGGLPEALPILALGAWFKHAACLLEDGRAQFGPNLGDLDNADACRAVEPAALALLARAATPVRAIAHDLHPDFHSTRVACALAARLGVPAIGVQHHHAHVGAVLAEHGRFDARPVLGLALDGVGLGTDGEAWGGELLWAAGGEFVRLGHLRPLRLPG
;
A
#
# COMPACT_ATOMS: atom_id res chain seq x y z
N MET A 1 -27.07 -49.20 -66.25
CA MET A 1 -28.36 -49.70 -65.71
C MET A 1 -28.10 -50.13 -64.28
N ASN A 2 -28.68 -49.39 -63.30
CA ASN A 2 -28.89 -49.71 -61.88
C ASN A 2 -27.67 -50.07 -61.00
N ILE A 3 -27.54 -49.72 -59.71
CA ILE A 3 -28.38 -49.03 -58.72
C ILE A 3 -27.52 -48.76 -57.46
N ALA A 4 -27.99 -47.85 -56.62
CA ALA A 4 -27.31 -47.29 -55.44
C ALA A 4 -27.54 -48.05 -54.11
N SER A 5 -26.64 -47.74 -53.14
CA SER A 5 -26.84 -47.58 -51.66
C SER A 5 -26.98 -48.83 -50.75
N PRO A 6 -26.82 -48.72 -49.39
CA PRO A 6 -26.11 -47.73 -48.55
C PRO A 6 -25.33 -48.29 -47.30
N ALA A 7 -24.55 -47.40 -46.66
CA ALA A 7 -24.32 -47.17 -45.21
C ALA A 7 -23.68 -48.19 -44.21
N THR A 8 -23.00 -47.56 -43.23
CA THR A 8 -22.67 -47.92 -41.83
C THR A 8 -21.43 -48.78 -41.50
N GLY A 9 -20.40 -48.08 -40.98
CA GLY A 9 -19.87 -48.31 -39.63
C GLY A 9 -18.71 -49.28 -39.48
N MET A 10 -17.49 -48.76 -39.27
CA MET A 10 -16.56 -49.38 -38.31
C MET A 10 -15.54 -48.36 -37.79
N GLU A 11 -15.49 -48.27 -36.47
CA GLU A 11 -14.65 -47.39 -35.66
C GLU A 11 -13.16 -47.64 -35.93
N THR A 12 -12.38 -46.56 -36.04
CA THR A 12 -10.91 -46.63 -35.97
C THR A 12 -10.45 -46.00 -34.65
N LYS A 13 -9.79 -46.82 -33.82
CA LYS A 13 -9.11 -46.42 -32.59
C LYS A 13 -8.08 -45.33 -32.90
N GLY A 14 -8.37 -44.09 -32.51
CA GLY A 14 -7.37 -43.03 -32.42
C GLY A 14 -6.40 -43.33 -31.29
N ALA A 15 -5.12 -43.47 -31.63
CA ALA A 15 -4.04 -43.63 -30.66
C ALA A 15 -3.96 -42.38 -29.75
N SER A 16 -4.02 -42.62 -28.44
CA SER A 16 -3.71 -41.65 -27.40
C SER A 16 -2.24 -41.25 -27.51
N LEU A 17 -1.96 -40.05 -28.00
CA LEU A 17 -0.66 -39.41 -27.84
C LEU A 17 -0.64 -38.74 -26.47
N SER A 18 0.00 -39.37 -25.50
CA SER A 18 0.28 -38.76 -24.21
C SER A 18 1.26 -37.61 -24.42
N SER A 19 0.80 -36.38 -24.25
CA SER A 19 1.69 -35.22 -24.15
C SER A 19 2.44 -35.32 -22.82
N PRO A 20 3.77 -35.18 -22.78
CA PRO A 20 4.48 -35.16 -21.51
C PRO A 20 4.02 -33.93 -20.73
N ALA A 21 3.63 -34.15 -19.46
CA ALA A 21 3.32 -33.07 -18.55
C ALA A 21 4.56 -32.17 -18.43
N ALA A 22 4.50 -30.99 -19.05
CA ALA A 22 5.49 -29.96 -18.83
C ALA A 22 5.43 -29.61 -17.34
N SER A 23 6.50 -29.93 -16.61
CA SER A 23 6.66 -29.54 -15.23
C SER A 23 6.71 -28.01 -15.19
N THR A 24 5.62 -27.38 -14.77
CA THR A 24 5.61 -25.97 -14.42
C THR A 24 6.74 -25.75 -13.40
N PRO A 25 7.72 -24.87 -13.65
CA PRO A 25 8.74 -24.60 -12.65
C PRO A 25 8.03 -24.08 -11.40
N ILE A 26 8.11 -24.87 -10.32
CA ILE A 26 7.75 -24.42 -8.99
C ILE A 26 8.62 -23.18 -8.74
N GLY A 27 7.96 -22.03 -8.57
CA GLY A 27 8.61 -20.72 -8.55
C GLY A 27 9.84 -20.73 -7.66
N VAL A 28 10.92 -20.11 -8.14
CA VAL A 28 12.13 -19.85 -7.35
C VAL A 28 11.69 -19.13 -6.09
N ALA A 29 12.01 -19.68 -4.92
CA ALA A 29 11.76 -19.03 -3.64
C ALA A 29 12.49 -17.67 -3.64
N LEU A 30 11.73 -16.57 -3.59
CA LEU A 30 12.33 -15.25 -3.41
C LEU A 30 12.96 -15.21 -2.02
N GLY A 31 14.27 -14.96 -1.97
CA GLY A 31 14.95 -14.67 -0.71
C GLY A 31 14.43 -13.34 -0.18
N LEU A 32 13.57 -13.39 0.83
CA LEU A 32 13.04 -12.20 1.49
C LEU A 32 13.99 -11.76 2.60
N PRO A 33 14.19 -10.46 2.82
CA PRO A 33 15.09 -9.97 3.87
C PRO A 33 14.60 -10.39 5.26
N SER A 34 15.53 -10.58 6.20
CA SER A 34 15.21 -10.74 7.61
C SER A 34 14.91 -9.35 8.21
N VAL A 35 13.71 -9.13 8.73
CA VAL A 35 13.35 -7.85 9.36
C VAL A 35 13.53 -7.94 10.86
N GLY A 36 14.20 -6.95 11.44
CA GLY A 36 14.40 -6.83 12.87
C GLY A 36 13.10 -6.45 13.60
N ALA A 37 12.90 -7.02 14.79
CA ALA A 37 11.81 -6.62 15.67
C ALA A 37 12.14 -5.29 16.37
N GLY A 38 11.79 -4.16 15.75
CA GLY A 38 11.88 -2.84 16.37
C GLY A 38 10.59 -2.49 17.12
N GLY A 39 10.70 -2.17 18.41
CA GLY A 39 9.56 -1.85 19.26
C GLY A 39 8.95 -0.48 18.96
N LEU A 40 7.65 -0.47 18.65
CA LEU A 40 6.78 0.73 18.58
C LEU A 40 6.82 1.68 19.81
N PRO A 41 7.06 1.26 21.07
CA PRO A 41 6.86 2.14 22.23
C PRO A 41 7.77 3.37 22.32
N GLU A 42 9.03 3.28 21.86
CA GLU A 42 9.97 4.41 21.98
C GLU A 42 9.78 5.49 20.90
N ALA A 43 9.01 5.19 19.86
CA ALA A 43 8.78 6.06 18.70
C ALA A 43 7.48 6.87 18.78
N LEU A 44 6.64 6.68 19.80
CA LEU A 44 5.38 7.40 20.01
C LEU A 44 5.59 8.66 20.89
N PRO A 45 4.74 9.70 20.75
CA PRO A 45 3.61 9.83 19.81
C PRO A 45 4.01 10.16 18.38
N ILE A 46 3.19 9.80 17.39
CA ILE A 46 3.41 10.13 15.96
C ILE A 46 2.18 10.83 15.39
N LEU A 47 2.40 11.92 14.66
CA LEU A 47 1.35 12.55 13.84
C LEU A 47 1.49 12.08 12.39
N ALA A 48 0.45 11.53 11.79
CA ALA A 48 0.39 11.17 10.38
C ALA A 48 -0.51 12.14 9.60
N LEU A 49 -0.01 12.70 8.51
CA LEU A 49 -0.72 13.68 7.68
C LEU A 49 -1.42 13.05 6.45
N GLY A 50 -1.19 11.77 6.18
CA GLY A 50 -1.88 11.05 5.10
C GLY A 50 -1.59 11.60 3.70
N ALA A 51 -2.50 11.27 2.77
CA ALA A 51 -2.36 11.48 1.34
C ALA A 51 -3.24 12.63 0.80
N TRP A 52 -3.42 12.70 -0.51
CA TRP A 52 -4.18 13.74 -1.20
C TRP A 52 -5.70 13.56 -1.16
N PHE A 53 -6.18 12.36 -1.51
CA PHE A 53 -7.61 12.07 -1.61
C PHE A 53 -8.18 11.65 -0.26
N LYS A 54 -9.41 12.08 0.05
CA LYS A 54 -10.13 11.74 1.29
C LYS A 54 -9.26 11.93 2.54
N HIS A 55 -8.54 13.05 2.58
CA HIS A 55 -7.50 13.34 3.55
C HIS A 55 -8.06 13.38 4.98
N ALA A 56 -7.40 12.67 5.89
CA ALA A 56 -7.58 12.79 7.33
C ALA A 56 -6.23 12.59 8.04
N ALA A 57 -5.86 13.55 8.89
CA ALA A 57 -4.70 13.41 9.76
C ALA A 57 -5.01 12.50 10.96
N CYS A 58 -4.00 11.86 11.53
CA CYS A 58 -4.13 10.96 12.67
C CYS A 58 -2.99 11.16 13.68
N LEU A 59 -3.32 11.29 14.96
CA LEU A 59 -2.34 11.20 16.05
C LEU A 59 -2.38 9.78 16.64
N LEU A 60 -1.24 9.10 16.64
CA LEU A 60 -1.05 7.83 17.34
C LEU A 60 -0.32 8.08 18.66
N GLU A 61 -1.01 7.84 19.77
CA GLU A 61 -0.49 8.02 21.14
C GLU A 61 -1.08 6.91 22.03
N ASP A 62 -0.27 6.30 22.89
CA ASP A 62 -0.68 5.25 23.83
C ASP A 62 -1.50 4.10 23.20
N GLY A 63 -1.12 3.67 21.99
CA GLY A 63 -1.82 2.61 21.25
C GLY A 63 -3.19 3.01 20.71
N ARG A 64 -3.54 4.31 20.73
CA ARG A 64 -4.80 4.84 20.24
C ARG A 64 -4.57 5.75 19.03
N ALA A 65 -5.30 5.48 17.95
CA ALA A 65 -5.36 6.35 16.78
C ALA A 65 -6.48 7.38 16.96
N GLN A 66 -6.13 8.66 16.95
CA GLN A 66 -7.06 9.78 17.04
C GLN A 66 -7.10 10.54 15.72
N PHE A 67 -8.21 10.44 14.99
CA PHE A 67 -8.38 11.09 13.70
C PHE A 67 -8.86 12.53 13.84
N GLY A 68 -8.35 13.39 12.96
CA GLY A 68 -8.90 14.72 12.68
C GLY A 68 -10.14 14.64 11.78
N PRO A 69 -10.71 15.79 11.40
CA PRO A 69 -11.81 15.82 10.44
C PRO A 69 -11.36 15.29 9.07
N ASN A 70 -12.29 14.67 8.34
CA ASN A 70 -12.11 14.36 6.93
C ASN A 70 -12.22 15.68 6.14
N LEU A 71 -11.14 16.09 5.47
CA LEU A 71 -11.06 17.33 4.69
C LEU A 71 -11.46 17.12 3.22
N GLY A 72 -11.86 15.91 2.84
CA GLY A 72 -12.11 15.55 1.45
C GLY A 72 -10.81 15.49 0.65
N ASP A 73 -10.89 15.85 -0.62
CA ASP A 73 -9.72 15.87 -1.50
C ASP A 73 -9.02 17.22 -1.36
N LEU A 74 -7.68 17.20 -1.34
CA LEU A 74 -6.87 18.42 -1.24
C LEU A 74 -6.73 19.16 -2.58
N ASP A 75 -7.80 19.18 -3.39
CA ASP A 75 -7.83 19.67 -4.77
C ASP A 75 -8.17 21.16 -4.92
N ASN A 76 -8.48 21.82 -3.79
CA ASN A 76 -8.83 23.23 -3.75
C ASN A 76 -8.15 23.94 -2.59
N ALA A 77 -8.13 25.27 -2.67
CA ALA A 77 -7.37 26.10 -1.73
C ALA A 77 -7.93 26.08 -0.30
N ASP A 78 -9.25 25.92 -0.14
CA ASP A 78 -9.88 25.85 1.19
C ASP A 78 -9.51 24.54 1.89
N ALA A 79 -9.60 23.41 1.19
CA ALA A 79 -9.18 22.11 1.70
C ALA A 79 -7.70 22.11 2.10
N CYS A 80 -6.83 22.66 1.24
CA CYS A 80 -5.40 22.81 1.54
C CYS A 80 -5.16 23.66 2.81
N ARG A 81 -5.81 24.84 2.91
CA ARG A 81 -5.66 25.73 4.08
C ARG A 81 -6.14 25.10 5.39
N ALA A 82 -7.02 24.10 5.33
CA ALA A 82 -7.53 23.41 6.52
C ALA A 82 -6.57 22.33 7.07
N VAL A 83 -5.56 21.88 6.31
CA VAL A 83 -4.65 20.80 6.71
C VAL A 83 -3.82 21.17 7.95
N GLU A 84 -3.11 22.30 7.92
CA GLU A 84 -2.26 22.71 9.05
C GLU A 84 -3.08 22.99 10.33
N PRO A 85 -4.22 23.72 10.29
CA PRO A 85 -5.09 23.88 11.46
C PRO A 85 -5.57 22.53 12.03
N ALA A 86 -5.95 21.56 11.19
CA ALA A 86 -6.37 20.24 11.64
C ALA A 86 -5.21 19.46 12.31
N ALA A 87 -4.01 19.53 11.74
CA ALA A 87 -2.81 18.94 12.31
C ALA A 87 -2.44 19.57 13.66
N LEU A 88 -2.48 20.90 13.77
CA LEU A 88 -2.21 21.62 15.01
C LEU A 88 -3.23 21.31 16.10
N ALA A 89 -4.50 21.13 15.75
CA ALA A 89 -5.53 20.72 16.69
C ALA A 89 -5.28 19.31 17.26
N LEU A 90 -4.73 18.38 16.47
CA LEU A 90 -4.29 17.07 16.96
C LEU A 90 -3.06 17.19 17.86
N LEU A 91 -2.06 17.98 17.47
CA LEU A 91 -0.86 18.22 18.29
C LEU A 91 -1.20 18.84 19.65
N ALA A 92 -2.17 19.76 19.71
CA ALA A 92 -2.63 20.36 20.95
C ALA A 92 -3.33 19.38 21.90
N ARG A 93 -3.78 18.23 21.39
CA ARG A 93 -4.41 17.14 22.17
C ARG A 93 -3.40 16.08 22.64
N ALA A 94 -2.18 16.08 22.11
CA ALA A 94 -1.16 15.12 22.48
C ALA A 94 -0.74 15.34 23.94
N ALA A 95 -0.61 14.27 24.72
CA ALA A 95 -0.17 14.33 26.11
C ALA A 95 1.32 14.68 26.21
N THR A 96 2.10 14.27 25.21
CA THR A 96 3.53 14.59 25.10
C THR A 96 3.89 15.08 23.70
N PRO A 97 5.02 15.80 23.52
CA PRO A 97 5.48 16.19 22.19
C PRO A 97 5.66 14.97 21.28
N VAL A 98 5.17 15.07 20.04
CA VAL A 98 5.36 14.02 19.02
C VAL A 98 6.85 13.78 18.78
N ARG A 99 7.18 12.54 18.41
CA ARG A 99 8.56 12.11 18.14
C ARG A 99 8.87 12.08 16.64
N ALA A 100 7.85 12.05 15.80
CA ALA A 100 7.95 12.10 14.34
C ALA A 100 6.64 12.58 13.71
N ILE A 101 6.73 13.03 12.46
CA ILE A 101 5.56 13.27 11.60
C ILE A 101 5.65 12.36 10.38
N ALA A 102 4.67 11.49 10.18
CA ALA A 102 4.55 10.63 9.00
C ALA A 102 3.73 11.30 7.90
N HIS A 103 4.09 11.04 6.64
CA HIS A 103 3.37 11.55 5.47
C HIS A 103 3.48 10.56 4.30
N ASP A 104 2.67 10.77 3.26
CA ASP A 104 2.79 10.00 2.02
C ASP A 104 4.16 10.22 1.36
N LEU A 105 4.70 9.20 0.69
CA LEU A 105 5.95 9.30 -0.06
C LEU A 105 5.90 10.37 -1.17
N HIS A 106 4.71 10.72 -1.69
CA HIS A 106 4.57 11.69 -2.77
C HIS A 106 5.02 13.10 -2.33
N PRO A 107 6.10 13.67 -2.91
CA PRO A 107 6.67 14.95 -2.46
C PRO A 107 5.75 16.15 -2.77
N ASP A 108 4.99 16.08 -3.86
CA ASP A 108 4.12 17.19 -4.28
C ASP A 108 2.76 17.23 -3.59
N PHE A 109 2.43 16.29 -2.70
CA PHE A 109 1.18 16.40 -1.95
C PHE A 109 1.23 17.58 -0.99
N HIS A 110 0.11 18.31 -0.88
CA HIS A 110 0.00 19.41 0.06
C HIS A 110 0.19 18.92 1.51
N SER A 111 -0.37 17.75 1.85
CA SER A 111 -0.17 17.10 3.15
C SER A 111 1.30 16.82 3.45
N THR A 112 2.07 16.32 2.47
CA THR A 112 3.52 16.08 2.57
C THR A 112 4.30 17.37 2.84
N ARG A 113 4.01 18.45 2.11
CA ARG A 113 4.68 19.74 2.35
C ARG A 113 4.39 20.29 3.75
N VAL A 114 3.14 20.20 4.20
CA VAL A 114 2.75 20.62 5.56
C VAL A 114 3.45 19.76 6.60
N ALA A 115 3.51 18.43 6.41
CA ALA A 115 4.20 17.50 7.30
C ALA A 115 5.68 17.86 7.47
N CYS A 116 6.40 18.07 6.36
CA CYS A 116 7.81 18.45 6.37
C CYS A 116 8.04 19.80 7.07
N ALA A 117 7.19 20.80 6.80
CA ALA A 117 7.29 22.12 7.43
C ALA A 117 7.03 22.06 8.95
N LEU A 118 6.02 21.30 9.37
CA LEU A 118 5.73 21.08 10.80
C LEU A 118 6.85 20.30 11.48
N ALA A 119 7.39 19.26 10.85
CA ALA A 119 8.47 18.45 11.39
C ALA A 119 9.72 19.29 11.62
N ALA A 120 10.10 20.11 10.63
CA ALA A 120 11.20 21.06 10.74
C ALA A 120 10.98 22.08 11.86
N ARG A 121 9.75 22.63 11.99
CA ARG A 121 9.38 23.59 13.04
C ARG A 121 9.45 22.99 14.45
N LEU A 122 9.14 21.70 14.59
CA LEU A 122 9.15 20.99 15.87
C LEU A 122 10.51 20.32 16.17
N GLY A 123 11.44 20.28 15.22
CA GLY A 123 12.74 19.62 15.37
C GLY A 123 12.64 18.09 15.43
N VAL A 124 11.66 17.50 14.73
CA VAL A 124 11.43 16.05 14.70
C VAL A 124 11.58 15.51 13.26
N PRO A 125 11.88 14.23 13.06
CA PRO A 125 11.94 13.64 11.73
C PRO A 125 10.58 13.66 11.01
N ALA A 126 10.63 13.95 9.71
CA ALA A 126 9.56 13.68 8.76
C ALA A 126 9.79 12.29 8.14
N ILE A 127 8.81 11.40 8.20
CA ILE A 127 8.91 10.02 7.74
C ILE A 127 7.97 9.82 6.55
N GLY A 128 8.54 9.67 5.36
CA GLY A 128 7.80 9.29 4.16
C GLY A 128 7.41 7.81 4.22
N VAL A 129 6.13 7.52 4.10
CA VAL A 129 5.57 6.17 4.07
C VAL A 129 4.98 5.91 2.70
N GLN A 130 5.34 4.78 2.09
CA GLN A 130 4.83 4.43 0.78
C GLN A 130 3.31 4.14 0.85
N HIS A 131 2.55 4.66 -0.12
CA HIS A 131 1.08 4.67 -0.11
C HIS A 131 0.42 3.29 0.05
N HIS A 132 0.85 2.32 -0.75
CA HIS A 132 0.33 0.95 -0.75
C HIS A 132 0.74 0.19 0.52
N HIS A 133 1.96 0.43 1.03
CA HIS A 133 2.42 -0.10 2.31
C HIS A 133 1.61 0.48 3.46
N ALA A 134 1.24 1.77 3.41
CA ALA A 134 0.33 2.38 4.37
C ALA A 134 -1.07 1.75 4.32
N HIS A 135 -1.59 1.43 3.13
CA HIS A 135 -2.86 0.68 2.99
C HIS A 135 -2.80 -0.69 3.67
N VAL A 136 -1.74 -1.47 3.42
CA VAL A 136 -1.55 -2.78 4.10
C VAL A 136 -1.40 -2.58 5.62
N GLY A 137 -0.62 -1.58 6.04
CA GLY A 137 -0.41 -1.23 7.44
C GLY A 137 -1.71 -0.85 8.17
N ALA A 138 -2.62 -0.13 7.51
CA ALA A 138 -3.92 0.23 8.08
C ALA A 138 -4.79 -1.01 8.39
N VAL A 139 -4.79 -2.02 7.50
CA VAL A 139 -5.50 -3.29 7.75
C VAL A 139 -4.87 -4.05 8.92
N LEU A 140 -3.54 -4.10 8.97
CA LEU A 140 -2.85 -4.72 10.12
C LEU A 140 -3.16 -4.00 11.43
N ALA A 141 -3.31 -2.66 11.38
CA ALA A 141 -3.68 -1.85 12.52
C ALA A 141 -5.04 -2.18 13.08
N GLU A 142 -6.05 -2.23 12.21
CA GLU A 142 -7.42 -2.53 12.58
C GLU A 142 -7.56 -3.91 13.23
N HIS A 143 -6.77 -4.89 12.78
CA HIS A 143 -6.77 -6.24 13.33
C HIS A 143 -5.78 -6.45 14.50
N GLY A 144 -5.00 -5.44 14.88
CA GLY A 144 -4.01 -5.54 15.95
C GLY A 144 -2.90 -6.56 15.64
N ARG A 145 -2.44 -6.64 14.38
CA ARG A 145 -1.50 -7.68 13.88
C ARG A 145 -0.10 -7.14 13.59
N PHE A 146 0.35 -6.12 14.31
CA PHE A 146 1.67 -5.52 14.11
C PHE A 146 2.84 -6.36 14.66
N ASP A 147 2.55 -7.29 15.56
CA ASP A 147 3.45 -8.30 16.12
C ASP A 147 3.48 -9.60 15.28
N ALA A 148 2.64 -9.67 14.26
CA ALA A 148 2.49 -10.84 13.43
C ALA A 148 3.69 -10.98 12.49
N ARG A 149 3.98 -12.24 12.16
CA ARG A 149 4.87 -12.63 11.06
C ARG A 149 4.60 -11.80 9.81
N PRO A 150 5.61 -11.64 8.93
CA PRO A 150 5.44 -10.95 7.67
C PRO A 150 4.18 -11.37 6.92
N VAL A 151 3.49 -10.41 6.30
CA VAL A 151 2.24 -10.63 5.59
C VAL A 151 2.42 -10.42 4.09
N LEU A 152 1.51 -11.02 3.33
CA LEU A 152 1.27 -10.64 1.95
C LEU A 152 0.07 -9.69 1.91
N GLY A 153 0.28 -8.50 1.37
CA GLY A 153 -0.75 -7.49 1.15
C GLY A 153 -0.97 -7.29 -0.34
N LEU A 154 -2.23 -7.32 -0.78
CA LEU A 154 -2.62 -6.93 -2.12
C LEU A 154 -3.26 -5.55 -2.03
N ALA A 155 -2.55 -4.52 -2.47
CA ALA A 155 -3.03 -3.14 -2.47
C ALA A 155 -3.52 -2.77 -3.88
N LEU A 156 -4.82 -2.52 -4.01
CA LEU A 156 -5.49 -2.18 -5.25
C LEU A 156 -6.18 -0.82 -5.08
N ASP A 157 -5.67 0.21 -5.73
CA ASP A 157 -6.21 1.57 -5.67
C ASP A 157 -6.17 2.25 -7.04
N GLY A 158 -6.30 3.58 -7.06
CA GLY A 158 -6.17 4.37 -8.28
C GLY A 158 -4.71 4.65 -8.63
N VAL A 159 -4.03 5.40 -7.76
CA VAL A 159 -2.62 5.75 -7.94
C VAL A 159 -1.96 6.08 -6.60
N GLY A 160 -0.75 5.56 -6.42
CA GLY A 160 0.20 6.00 -5.40
C GLY A 160 1.62 6.04 -5.98
N LEU A 161 2.45 6.96 -5.50
CA LEU A 161 3.84 7.05 -5.97
C LEU A 161 4.64 5.83 -5.51
N GLY A 162 5.22 5.12 -6.47
CA GLY A 162 6.15 4.03 -6.24
C GLY A 162 7.50 4.50 -5.73
N THR A 163 8.22 3.61 -5.05
CA THR A 163 9.62 3.87 -4.65
C THR A 163 10.59 3.96 -5.83
N ASP A 164 10.16 3.48 -7.00
CA ASP A 164 10.84 3.56 -8.29
C ASP A 164 10.44 4.81 -9.09
N GLY A 165 9.58 5.69 -8.53
CA GLY A 165 9.06 6.88 -9.21
C GLY A 165 7.90 6.61 -10.17
N GLU A 166 7.48 5.35 -10.31
CA GLU A 166 6.36 4.97 -11.18
C GLU A 166 5.00 5.12 -10.47
N ALA A 167 3.92 5.21 -11.25
CA ALA A 167 2.57 5.13 -10.72
C ALA A 167 2.23 3.67 -10.37
N TRP A 168 2.00 3.40 -9.09
CA TRP A 168 1.51 2.11 -8.60
C TRP A 168 -0.01 2.17 -8.38
N GLY A 169 -0.68 1.02 -8.45
CA GLY A 169 -2.12 0.92 -8.19
C GLY A 169 -2.67 -0.51 -8.12
N GLY A 170 -1.79 -1.51 -8.23
CA GLY A 170 -2.18 -2.93 -8.22
C GLY A 170 -1.03 -3.82 -7.79
N GLU A 171 -0.68 -3.75 -6.51
CA GLU A 171 0.61 -4.17 -5.97
C GLU A 171 0.47 -5.36 -5.03
N LEU A 172 1.26 -6.41 -5.25
CA LEU A 172 1.48 -7.48 -4.28
C LEU A 172 2.74 -7.15 -3.47
N LEU A 173 2.54 -6.87 -2.20
CA LEU A 173 3.59 -6.53 -1.26
C LEU A 173 3.81 -7.67 -0.27
N TRP A 174 5.07 -7.95 0.04
CA TRP A 174 5.44 -8.57 1.29
C TRP A 174 5.76 -7.47 2.29
N ALA A 175 5.13 -7.48 3.47
CA ALA A 175 5.30 -6.44 4.47
C ALA A 175 5.63 -7.04 5.84
N ALA A 176 6.60 -6.44 6.52
CA ALA A 176 7.05 -6.83 7.84
C ALA A 176 7.39 -5.58 8.66
N GLY A 177 6.55 -5.23 9.62
CA GLY A 177 6.68 -3.98 10.38
C GLY A 177 6.74 -2.76 9.45
N GLY A 178 7.78 -1.94 9.63
CA GLY A 178 8.04 -0.75 8.81
C GLY A 178 8.67 -1.02 7.44
N GLU A 179 8.94 -2.28 7.09
CA GLU A 179 9.58 -2.65 5.83
C GLU A 179 8.61 -3.36 4.88
N PHE A 180 8.86 -3.23 3.57
CA PHE A 180 8.12 -3.96 2.56
C PHE A 180 8.98 -4.27 1.32
N VAL A 181 8.57 -5.29 0.57
CA VAL A 181 9.13 -5.65 -0.74
C VAL A 181 7.99 -5.79 -1.74
N ARG A 182 8.11 -5.13 -2.89
CA ARG A 182 7.20 -5.31 -4.02
C ARG A 182 7.49 -6.66 -4.69
N LEU A 183 6.58 -7.62 -4.56
CA LEU A 183 6.74 -8.97 -5.13
C LEU A 183 6.17 -9.10 -6.54
N GLY A 184 5.17 -8.29 -6.86
CA GLY A 184 4.51 -8.31 -8.16
C GLY A 184 3.56 -7.15 -8.30
N HIS A 185 3.16 -6.86 -9.54
CA HIS A 185 2.26 -5.77 -9.83
C HIS A 185 1.51 -6.00 -11.15
N LEU A 186 0.41 -5.28 -11.34
CA LEU A 186 -0.27 -5.24 -12.63
C LEU A 186 0.66 -4.66 -13.70
N ARG A 187 0.54 -5.14 -14.95
CA ARG A 187 1.31 -4.62 -16.07
C ARG A 187 1.03 -3.11 -16.22
N PRO A 188 2.07 -2.25 -16.24
CA PRO A 188 1.88 -0.82 -16.44
C PRO A 188 1.16 -0.52 -17.76
N LEU A 189 0.23 0.43 -17.70
CA LEU A 189 -0.47 0.97 -18.86
C LEU A 189 0.04 2.39 -19.12
N ARG A 190 0.25 2.75 -20.39
CA ARG A 190 0.60 4.13 -20.74
C ARG A 190 -0.63 5.02 -20.57
N LEU A 191 -0.47 6.09 -19.80
CA LEU A 191 -1.52 7.07 -19.53
C LEU A 191 -1.11 8.42 -20.14
N PRO A 192 -1.52 8.73 -21.38
CA PRO A 192 -1.24 10.05 -21.97
C PRO A 192 -2.06 11.12 -21.22
N GLY A 193 -1.36 12.04 -20.57
CA GLY A 193 -1.90 13.15 -19.78
C GLY A 193 -0.81 14.15 -19.44
#